data_AF-A0A2W7KT75-F1
#
_entry.id   AF-A0A2W7KT75-F1
#
_cell.length_a   1.000
_cell.length_b   1.000
_cell.length_c   1.000
_cell.angle_alpha   90.00
_cell.angle_beta   90.00
_cell.angle_gamma   90.00
#
_symmetry.space_group_name_H-M   'P 1'
#
loop_
_entity.id
_entity.type
_entity.pdbx_description
1 polymer ?
#
loop_
_entity_poly.entity_id
_entity_poly.type
_entity_poly.pdbx_seq_one_letter_code
_entity_poly.pdbx_strand_id
1 'polypeptide(L)' 'MNVYVVSNIEENRWWVHMDQWRVSFYTSGEADRFVERLNSRLNAPHSLDLITGCSAEEGRSAGSTHQPAKGA' A
#
# COMPACT_ATOMS: atom_id res chain seq x y z
N MET A 1 3.83 10.37 8.49
CA MET A 1 5.22 9.96 8.26
C MET A 1 6.06 11.21 8.06
N ASN A 2 7.15 11.38 8.81
CA ASN A 2 8.07 12.51 8.65
C ASN A 2 9.22 12.10 7.71
N VAL A 3 9.40 12.84 6.62
CA VAL A 3 10.45 12.56 5.62
C VAL A 3 11.35 13.79 5.48
N TYR A 4 12.66 13.60 5.65
CA TYR A 4 13.65 14.66 5.45
C TYR A 4 14.99 14.08 4.94
N VAL A 5 15.71 14.91 4.18
CA VAL A 5 17.00 14.56 3.58
C VAL A 5 18.11 15.21 4.40
N VAL A 6 19.15 14.45 4.74
CA VAL A 6 20.33 14.92 5.46
C VAL A 6 21.58 14.56 4.66
N SER A 7 22.48 15.52 4.49
CA SER A 7 23.82 15.27 3.96
C SER A 7 24.73 14.77 5.07
N ASN A 8 25.22 13.54 4.95
CA ASN A 8 26.28 13.02 5.81
C ASN A 8 27.64 13.29 5.13
N ILE A 9 28.33 14.34 5.59
CA ILE A 9 29.61 14.78 5.05
C ILE A 9 30.71 13.77 5.36
N GLU A 10 30.64 13.08 6.50
CA GLU A 10 31.68 12.11 6.93
C GLU A 10 31.70 10.86 6.05
N GLU A 11 30.53 10.39 5.62
CA GLU A 11 30.41 9.23 4.74
C GLU A 11 30.28 9.59 3.26
N ASN A 12 30.27 10.89 2.93
CA ASN A 12 29.99 11.41 1.59
C ASN A 12 28.71 10.77 0.99
N ARG A 13 27.66 10.69 1.82
CA ARG A 13 26.38 10.06 1.49
C ARG A 13 25.20 10.95 1.84
N TRP A 14 24.08 10.69 1.19
CA TRP A 14 22.80 11.36 1.42
C TRP A 14 21.84 10.41 2.12
N TRP A 15 21.29 10.80 3.25
CA TRP A 15 20.36 9.97 4.01
C TRP A 15 18.96 10.54 3.92
N VAL A 16 18.00 9.69 3.58
CA VAL A 16 16.58 9.99 3.68
C VAL A 16 16.06 9.34 4.95
N HIS A 17 15.62 10.15 5.91
CA HIS A 17 14.99 9.70 7.14
C HIS A 17 13.48 9.59 6.93
N MET A 18 12.89 8.51 7.44
CA MET A 18 11.46 8.18 7.39
C MET A 18 11.03 7.66 8.77
N ASP A 19 10.67 8.59 9.67
CA ASP A 19 10.43 8.31 11.10
C ASP A 19 11.56 7.47 11.75
N GLN A 20 11.37 6.17 11.93
CA GLN A 20 12.37 5.25 12.52
C GLN A 20 13.30 4.61 11.48
N TRP A 21 13.01 4.76 10.18
CA TRP A 21 13.75 4.16 9.09
C TRP A 21 14.68 5.18 8.43
N ARG A 22 15.79 4.70 7.86
CA ARG A 22 16.68 5.51 7.03
C ARG A 22 17.16 4.74 5.82
N VAL A 23 17.37 5.44 4.71
CA VAL A 23 17.95 4.90 3.48
C VAL A 23 19.07 5.82 3.02
N SER A 24 20.21 5.26 2.61
CA SER A 24 21.36 6.02 2.13
C SER A 24 21.48 5.98 0.62
N PHE A 25 21.90 7.11 0.03
CA PHE A 25 22.17 7.31 -1.39
C PHE A 25 23.56 7.93 -1.57
N TYR A 26 24.14 7.75 -2.77
CA TYR A 26 25.45 8.33 -3.09
C TYR A 26 25.33 9.77 -3.57
N THR A 27 24.20 10.14 -4.17
CA THR A 27 23.97 11.48 -4.71
C THR A 27 22.70 12.12 -4.13
N SER A 28 22.67 13.45 -4.07
CA SER A 28 21.47 14.19 -3.66
C SER A 28 20.31 13.92 -4.59
N GLY A 29 20.57 13.90 -5.91
CA GLY A 29 19.52 13.68 -6.92
C GLY A 29 18.83 12.32 -6.80
N GLU A 30 19.53 11.27 -6.34
CA GLU A 30 18.91 9.97 -6.03
C GLU A 30 18.01 10.05 -4.79
N ALA A 31 18.48 10.72 -3.73
CA ALA A 31 17.71 10.94 -2.51
C ALA A 31 16.44 11.75 -2.79
N ASP A 32 16.53 12.82 -3.57
CA ASP A 32 15.40 13.67 -3.95
C ASP A 32 14.35 12.89 -4.76
N ARG A 33 14.79 12.16 -5.81
CA ARG A 33 13.88 11.30 -6.60
C ARG A 33 13.20 10.23 -5.77
N PHE A 34 13.89 9.71 -4.76
CA PHE A 34 13.29 8.76 -3.82
C PHE A 34 12.19 9.44 -2.99
N VAL A 35 12.44 10.62 -2.44
CA VAL A 35 11.45 11.38 -1.67
C VAL A 35 10.24 11.76 -2.53
N GLU A 36 10.46 12.21 -3.77
CA GLU A 36 9.38 12.54 -4.71
C GLU A 36 8.48 11.33 -4.98
N ARG A 37 9.06 10.17 -5.28
CA ARG A 37 8.31 8.93 -5.50
C ARG A 37 7.59 8.47 -4.24
N LEU A 38 8.24 8.58 -3.08
CA LEU A 38 7.65 8.21 -1.80
C LEU A 38 6.43 9.08 -1.50
N ASN A 39 6.56 10.40 -1.61
CA ASN A 39 5.45 11.33 -1.41
C ASN A 39 4.34 11.11 -2.44
N SER A 40 4.68 10.84 -3.70
CA SER A 40 3.69 10.53 -4.73
C SER A 40 2.90 9.27 -4.37
N ARG A 41 3.56 8.23 -3.83
CA ARG A 41 2.88 7.02 -3.37
C ARG A 41 2.05 7.28 -2.13
N LEU A 42 2.54 8.02 -1.14
CA LEU A 42 1.78 8.32 0.07
C LEU A 42 0.50 9.11 -0.24
N ASN A 43 0.59 10.11 -1.12
CA ASN A 43 -0.53 10.96 -1.50
C ASN A 43 -1.38 10.37 -2.64
N ALA A 44 -0.98 9.25 -3.23
CA ALA A 44 -1.81 8.58 -4.23
C ALA A 44 -3.14 8.17 -3.58
N PRO A 45 -4.25 8.20 -4.33
CA PRO A 45 -5.50 7.60 -3.88
C PRO A 45 -5.27 6.10 -3.70
N HIS A 46 -5.04 5.69 -2.46
CA HIS A 46 -5.05 4.28 -2.07
C HIS A 46 -6.50 3.85 -2.06
N SER A 47 -6.90 2.99 -2.99
CA SER A 47 -8.24 2.39 -2.97
C SER A 47 -8.41 1.56 -1.69
N LEU A 48 -8.90 2.20 -0.64
CA LEU A 48 -9.40 1.52 0.56
C LEU A 48 -10.64 0.67 0.24
N ASP A 49 -11.33 1.04 -0.85
CA ASP A 49 -12.62 0.49 -1.28
C ASP A 49 -12.57 -0.98 -1.74
N LEU A 50 -11.39 -1.52 -2.04
CA LEU A 50 -11.23 -2.96 -2.34
C LEU A 50 -11.03 -3.83 -1.09
N ILE A 51 -10.76 -3.21 0.07
CA ILE A 51 -10.49 -3.92 1.33
C ILE A 51 -11.77 -4.01 2.19
N THR A 52 -12.75 -3.13 1.97
CA THR A 52 -14.05 -3.13 2.66
C THR A 52 -15.13 -3.99 1.97
N GLY A 53 -14.78 -4.76 0.93
CA GLY A 53 -15.68 -5.72 0.27
C GLY A 53 -15.80 -7.09 0.95
N CYS A 54 -14.97 -7.39 1.95
CA CYS A 54 -15.13 -8.58 2.79
C CYS A 54 -15.86 -8.23 4.08
N SER A 55 -17.07 -7.68 3.97
CA SER A 55 -18.02 -7.78 5.07
C SER A 55 -18.52 -9.22 5.07
N ALA A 56 -18.15 -9.97 6.11
CA ALA A 56 -18.63 -11.32 6.35
C ALA A 56 -20.15 -11.28 6.57
N GLU A 57 -20.92 -11.47 5.50
CA GLU A 57 -22.34 -11.82 5.62
C GLU A 57 -22.45 -13.35 5.59
N GLU A 58 -22.00 -13.93 6.70
CA GLU A 58 -22.45 -15.24 7.16
C GLU A 58 -23.97 -15.18 7.39
N GLY A 59 -24.73 -15.91 6.58
CA GLY A 59 -25.92 -16.60 7.09
C GLY A 59 -27.22 -16.43 6.32
N ARG A 60 -27.71 -17.58 5.81
CA ARG A 60 -29.13 -17.96 5.56
C ARG A 60 -29.80 -17.31 4.34
N SER A 61 -30.60 -18.00 3.52
CA SER A 61 -31.19 -19.34 3.55
C SER A 61 -31.94 -19.56 2.22
N ALA A 62 -32.08 -20.83 1.81
CA ALA A 62 -33.07 -21.39 0.87
C ALA A 62 -32.92 -21.01 -0.63
N GLY A 63 -33.04 -21.92 -1.59
CA GLY A 63 -33.59 -23.26 -1.55
C GLY A 63 -32.94 -24.17 -2.58
N SER A 64 -32.56 -25.37 -2.14
CA SER A 64 -32.45 -26.53 -3.01
C SER A 64 -33.87 -26.93 -3.39
N THR A 65 -34.35 -26.45 -4.54
CA THR A 65 -35.59 -26.96 -5.12
C THR A 65 -35.31 -28.34 -5.67
N HIS A 66 -35.64 -29.33 -4.84
CA HIS A 66 -36.00 -30.66 -5.28
C HIS A 66 -37.27 -30.54 -6.16
N GLN A 67 -37.21 -30.95 -7.43
CA GLN A 67 -38.40 -31.31 -8.19
C GLN A 67 -38.26 -32.68 -8.86
N PRO A 68 -39.33 -33.51 -8.82
CA PRO A 68 -39.31 -34.92 -9.23
C PRO A 68 -39.72 -35.15 -10.70
N ALA A 69 -39.46 -36.36 -11.18
CA ALA A 69 -39.75 -36.90 -12.51
C ALA A 69 -41.22 -36.93 -12.92
N LYS A 70 -41.51 -36.78 -14.24
CA LYS A 70 -42.57 -37.52 -15.00
C LYS A 70 -42.23 -37.55 -16.50
N GLY A 71 -42.50 -38.70 -17.14
CA GLY A 71 -42.15 -39.00 -18.53
C GLY A 71 -43.19 -38.64 -19.59
N ALA A 72 -42.85 -39.03 -20.83
CA ALA A 72 -43.74 -39.33 -21.94
C ALA A 72 -42.98 -40.28 -22.89
#